data_AF-A0A5C7H442-F1
#
_entry.id   AF-A0A5C7H442-F1
#
_cell.length_a   1.000
_cell.length_b   1.000
_cell.length_c   1.000
_cell.angle_alpha   90.00
_cell.angle_beta   90.00
_cell.angle_gamma   90.00
#
_symmetry.space_group_name_H-M   'P 1'
#
loop_
_entity.id
_entity.type
_entity.pdbx_description
1 polymer ?
#
loop_
_entity_poly.entity_id
_entity_poly.type
_entity_poly.pdbx_seq_one_letter_code
_entity_poly.pdbx_strand_id
1 'polypeptide(L)'
;MGCLLSTSKDTGGNRRRPGNIGDVSVYVPGLRIPKPVDFSQLLGDSLSKNLVERLSALRTRIVVMAGQEGPTITRTRRKSATQHGGSTLADLHQALEDYLPVLLGLVKDGSHLQQKVHFVWINQEDEAEETAISNAWYEVLSVLHLMAMLSLSQANLLLLPRTSADGYQPKVSEESRRASIDIFLKAAGFLDCAVRHVLPQLTGEQRRALPVDLAEGVLRALCLQALGQGVDIQLGMAIDSTKATLAVKRRLACEMVKYWQQAQDNIMNLPLSNGWGEKHRLFVKWKYVESRAAAYYYHGLILDEGNTEKFHGMAVAALQAADEYFKESKKACEAFNAALPLSRYPPLWGTMKYLSEKIPKDTSSKVRINRDLYSHEKIMETAPTLPDFALALKPDEYQLPPVDTSWNEENMNRGQPGSNQLRGDRR
;
A
#
# COMPACT_ATOMS: atom_id res chain seq x y z
N MET A 1 -27.23 -36.99 42.75
CA MET A 1 -26.32 -36.00 43.39
C MET A 1 -24.97 -36.07 42.68
N GLY A 2 -24.39 -34.91 42.34
CA GLY A 2 -23.00 -34.83 41.84
C GLY A 2 -22.86 -34.35 40.40
N CYS A 3 -23.21 -33.07 40.17
CA CYS A 3 -22.88 -32.31 38.97
C CYS A 3 -21.49 -31.67 39.17
N LEU A 4 -20.55 -31.81 38.23
CA LEU A 4 -19.37 -30.92 38.11
C LEU A 4 -18.97 -30.73 36.63
N LEU A 5 -19.51 -29.64 36.07
CA LEU A 5 -18.87 -28.64 35.21
C LEU A 5 -18.06 -29.15 34.00
N SER A 6 -18.76 -29.38 32.89
CA SER A 6 -18.17 -29.18 31.57
C SER A 6 -17.93 -27.69 31.35
N THR A 7 -16.68 -27.32 31.10
CA THR A 7 -16.32 -25.97 30.65
C THR A 7 -17.04 -25.66 29.35
N SER A 8 -17.71 -24.50 29.34
CA SER A 8 -18.33 -23.89 28.16
C SER A 8 -17.35 -23.91 26.99
N LYS A 9 -17.70 -24.61 25.91
CA LYS A 9 -17.04 -24.41 24.62
C LYS A 9 -17.24 -22.94 24.25
N ASP A 10 -16.13 -22.21 24.17
CA ASP A 10 -16.05 -20.92 23.52
C ASP A 10 -16.67 -21.00 22.12
N THR A 11 -17.91 -20.57 21.99
CA THR A 11 -18.49 -20.05 20.75
C THR A 11 -17.99 -18.62 20.57
N GLY A 12 -16.69 -18.49 20.30
CA GLY A 12 -16.03 -17.24 19.91
C GLY A 12 -15.62 -17.29 18.44
N GLY A 13 -16.09 -16.33 17.65
CA GLY A 13 -15.98 -16.29 16.19
C GLY A 13 -14.56 -16.46 15.63
N ASN A 14 -14.50 -17.02 14.41
CA ASN A 14 -13.29 -17.24 13.61
C ASN A 14 -12.21 -16.16 13.81
N ARG A 15 -11.02 -16.57 14.27
CA ARG A 15 -9.81 -15.75 14.28
C ARG A 15 -9.48 -15.30 12.85
N ARG A 16 -9.90 -14.09 12.46
CA ARG A 16 -9.74 -13.51 11.11
C ARG A 16 -8.39 -12.83 10.86
N ARG A 17 -7.63 -12.51 11.92
CA ARG A 17 -6.30 -11.88 11.79
C ARG A 17 -5.22 -12.97 11.68
N PRO A 18 -4.41 -13.01 10.61
CA PRO A 18 -3.36 -14.01 10.48
C PRO A 18 -2.30 -13.78 11.56
N GLY A 19 -1.89 -14.83 12.28
CA GLY A 19 -0.81 -14.70 13.27
C GLY A 19 0.57 -14.42 12.65
N ASN A 20 0.72 -14.69 11.35
CA ASN A 20 1.97 -14.53 10.61
C ASN A 20 1.68 -14.24 9.12
N ILE A 21 2.38 -13.26 8.54
CA ILE A 21 2.25 -12.82 7.14
C ILE A 21 3.42 -13.25 6.24
N GLY A 22 4.36 -14.03 6.76
CA GLY A 22 5.49 -14.58 6.01
C GLY A 22 6.56 -13.56 5.66
N ASP A 23 7.21 -13.78 4.52
CA ASP A 23 8.33 -12.97 4.04
C ASP A 23 7.83 -11.68 3.35
N VAL A 24 8.38 -10.53 3.72
CA VAL A 24 7.88 -9.22 3.27
C VAL A 24 8.98 -8.40 2.58
N SER A 25 8.86 -8.18 1.27
CA SER A 25 9.64 -7.18 0.52
C SER A 25 8.88 -5.87 0.36
N VAL A 26 7.56 -5.97 0.20
CA VAL A 26 6.61 -4.86 0.14
C VAL A 26 5.57 -5.12 1.21
N TYR A 27 5.49 -4.22 2.20
CA TYR A 27 4.46 -4.35 3.22
C TYR A 27 3.13 -3.85 2.67
N VAL A 28 2.11 -4.69 2.79
CA VAL A 28 0.74 -4.35 2.46
C VAL A 28 -0.03 -4.39 3.77
N PRO A 29 -0.59 -3.25 4.21
CA PRO A 29 -1.54 -3.25 5.31
C PRO A 29 -2.73 -4.17 5.02
N GLY A 30 -3.47 -4.56 6.05
CA GLY A 30 -4.48 -5.61 5.92
C GLY A 30 -5.56 -5.28 4.89
N LEU A 31 -5.96 -6.26 4.07
CA LEU A 31 -6.92 -6.04 2.99
C LEU A 31 -8.34 -5.84 3.52
N ARG A 32 -9.02 -4.81 2.98
CA ARG A 32 -10.47 -4.65 3.15
C ARG A 32 -11.20 -5.74 2.36
N ILE A 33 -12.15 -6.42 3.00
CA ILE A 33 -12.96 -7.49 2.36
C ILE A 33 -14.42 -7.04 2.31
N PRO A 34 -15.03 -6.88 1.12
CA PRO A 34 -16.42 -6.48 1.04
C PRO A 34 -17.33 -7.62 1.48
N LYS A 35 -18.45 -7.29 2.13
CA LYS A 35 -19.53 -8.24 2.45
C LYS A 35 -20.69 -8.12 1.48
N PRO A 36 -21.52 -9.16 1.26
CA PRO A 36 -22.70 -9.08 0.39
C PRO A 36 -23.62 -7.88 0.70
N VAL A 37 -24.26 -7.35 -0.35
CA VAL A 37 -25.24 -6.25 -0.28
C VAL A 37 -26.44 -6.66 -1.12
N ASP A 38 -27.65 -6.49 -0.59
CA ASP A 38 -28.89 -6.72 -1.32
C ASP A 38 -29.32 -5.43 -2.04
N PHE A 39 -28.86 -5.25 -3.28
CA PHE A 39 -29.26 -4.10 -4.08
C PHE A 39 -30.72 -4.18 -4.53
N SER A 40 -31.30 -5.37 -4.65
CA SER A 40 -32.70 -5.54 -5.05
C SER A 40 -33.62 -4.93 -4.02
N GLN A 41 -33.36 -5.18 -2.74
CA GLN A 41 -34.11 -4.57 -1.65
C GLN A 41 -33.93 -3.05 -1.57
N LEU A 42 -32.70 -2.55 -1.78
CA LEU A 42 -32.35 -1.15 -1.51
C LEU A 42 -32.57 -0.21 -2.71
N LEU A 43 -32.49 -0.72 -3.93
CA LEU A 43 -32.55 0.05 -5.17
C LEU A 43 -33.64 -0.42 -6.14
N GLY A 44 -34.34 -1.52 -5.87
CA GLY A 44 -35.32 -2.10 -6.79
C GLY A 44 -36.46 -1.15 -7.17
N ASP A 45 -36.89 -0.28 -6.25
CA ASP A 45 -37.92 0.72 -6.53
C ASP A 45 -37.38 1.96 -7.26
N SER A 46 -36.05 2.07 -7.33
CA SER A 46 -35.36 3.28 -7.80
C SER A 46 -34.62 3.10 -9.11
N LEU A 47 -34.34 1.87 -9.53
CA LEU A 47 -33.54 1.54 -10.71
C LEU A 47 -34.18 0.38 -11.48
N SER A 48 -33.93 0.29 -12.78
CA SER A 48 -34.34 -0.86 -13.58
C SER A 48 -33.73 -2.17 -13.06
N LYS A 49 -34.50 -3.26 -13.21
CA LYS A 49 -34.11 -4.62 -12.81
C LYS A 49 -32.74 -5.03 -13.38
N ASN A 50 -32.48 -4.73 -14.66
CA ASN A 50 -31.22 -5.07 -15.32
C ASN A 50 -30.01 -4.41 -14.64
N LEU A 51 -30.13 -3.14 -14.25
CA LEU A 51 -29.04 -2.40 -13.61
C LEU A 51 -28.77 -2.89 -12.18
N VAL A 52 -29.83 -3.18 -11.44
CA VAL A 52 -29.76 -3.77 -10.09
C VAL A 52 -29.11 -5.17 -10.14
N GLU A 53 -29.50 -6.02 -11.10
CA GLU A 53 -28.91 -7.34 -11.30
C GLU A 53 -27.43 -7.24 -11.68
N ARG A 54 -27.05 -6.28 -12.53
CA ARG A 54 -25.65 -6.05 -12.92
C ARG A 54 -24.80 -5.59 -11.75
N LEU A 55 -25.24 -4.61 -10.97
CA LEU A 55 -24.56 -4.17 -9.74
C LEU A 55 -24.38 -5.33 -8.76
N SER A 56 -25.43 -6.12 -8.56
CA SER A 56 -25.41 -7.29 -7.68
C SER A 56 -24.42 -8.35 -8.15
N ALA A 57 -24.40 -8.68 -9.44
CA ALA A 57 -23.50 -9.67 -10.01
C ALA A 57 -22.03 -9.26 -9.89
N LEU A 58 -21.70 -8.01 -10.28
CA LEU A 58 -20.33 -7.48 -10.21
C LEU A 58 -19.82 -7.45 -8.77
N ARG A 59 -20.63 -6.94 -7.85
CA ARG A 59 -20.24 -6.88 -6.44
C ARG A 59 -20.12 -8.27 -5.81
N THR A 60 -21.01 -9.20 -6.16
CA THR A 60 -20.93 -10.59 -5.69
C THR A 60 -19.66 -11.28 -6.16
N ARG A 61 -19.25 -11.07 -7.42
CA ARG A 61 -17.97 -11.55 -7.96
C ARG A 61 -16.79 -11.05 -7.13
N ILE A 62 -16.76 -9.75 -6.80
CA ILE A 62 -15.72 -9.15 -5.95
C ILE A 62 -15.74 -9.78 -4.55
N VAL A 63 -16.90 -9.90 -3.90
CA VAL A 63 -17.03 -10.49 -2.56
C VAL A 63 -16.48 -11.92 -2.52
N VAL A 64 -16.82 -12.74 -3.51
CA VAL A 64 -16.34 -14.13 -3.60
C VAL A 64 -14.82 -14.16 -3.79
N MET A 65 -14.29 -13.39 -4.73
CA MET A 65 -12.86 -13.35 -5.02
C MET A 65 -12.05 -12.78 -3.84
N ALA A 66 -12.46 -11.65 -3.28
CA ALA A 66 -11.80 -11.03 -2.12
C ALA A 66 -11.89 -11.91 -0.86
N GLY A 67 -12.97 -12.66 -0.67
CA GLY A 67 -13.12 -13.62 0.42
C GLY A 67 -12.16 -14.83 0.31
N GLN A 68 -11.83 -15.25 -0.92
CA GLN A 68 -10.84 -16.31 -1.17
C GLN A 68 -9.40 -15.81 -1.04
N GLU A 69 -9.16 -14.59 -1.53
CA GLU A 69 -7.85 -13.95 -1.56
C GLU A 69 -7.42 -13.36 -0.21
N GLY A 70 -8.34 -12.82 0.59
CA GLY A 70 -8.05 -12.18 1.87
C GLY A 70 -7.24 -13.04 2.86
N PRO A 71 -7.63 -14.31 3.12
CA PRO A 71 -6.88 -15.22 4.00
C PRO A 71 -5.57 -15.78 3.38
N THR A 72 -5.39 -15.64 2.07
CA THR A 72 -4.28 -16.27 1.33
C THR A 72 -3.20 -15.27 0.92
N ILE A 73 -3.52 -14.00 0.68
CA ILE A 73 -2.53 -12.96 0.34
C ILE A 73 -1.54 -12.73 1.49
N THR A 74 -1.98 -12.91 2.73
CA THR A 74 -1.12 -12.86 3.91
C THR A 74 -0.26 -14.12 4.06
N ARG A 75 -0.58 -15.22 3.39
CA ARG A 75 0.27 -16.42 3.37
C ARG A 75 1.13 -16.34 2.13
N THR A 76 2.40 -15.96 2.27
CA THR A 76 3.43 -15.97 1.20
C THR A 76 3.65 -17.31 0.48
N ARG A 77 2.83 -18.34 0.72
CA ARG A 77 2.74 -19.53 -0.13
C ARG A 77 2.09 -19.17 -1.45
N ARG A 78 2.93 -18.89 -2.46
CA ARG A 78 2.53 -18.92 -3.88
C ARG A 78 1.82 -20.25 -4.15
N LYS A 79 0.52 -20.23 -4.42
CA LYS A 79 -0.17 -21.36 -5.05
C LYS A 79 0.25 -21.39 -6.52
N SER A 80 0.49 -22.59 -7.06
CA SER A 80 0.64 -22.79 -8.50
C SER A 80 -0.59 -22.24 -9.22
N ALA A 81 -0.38 -21.67 -10.41
CA ALA A 81 -1.45 -21.20 -11.27
C ALA A 81 -2.58 -22.22 -11.32
N THR A 82 -3.83 -21.73 -11.30
CA THR A 82 -4.99 -22.59 -11.58
C THR A 82 -4.80 -23.22 -12.97
N GLN A 83 -5.52 -24.30 -13.27
CA GLN A 83 -5.41 -25.06 -14.53
C GLN A 83 -5.59 -24.20 -15.81
N HIS A 84 -5.85 -22.90 -15.70
CA HIS A 84 -6.05 -21.95 -16.80
C HIS A 84 -5.01 -20.82 -16.84
N GLY A 85 -3.93 -20.88 -16.07
CA GLY A 85 -2.78 -19.95 -16.21
C GLY A 85 -3.01 -18.51 -15.74
N GLY A 86 -4.18 -18.16 -15.20
CA GLY A 86 -4.50 -16.84 -14.66
C GLY A 86 -4.05 -16.63 -13.21
N SER A 87 -3.83 -15.37 -12.82
CA SER A 87 -3.56 -14.96 -11.43
C SER A 87 -4.85 -14.46 -10.78
N THR A 88 -5.23 -15.05 -9.65
CA THR A 88 -6.45 -14.67 -8.90
C THR A 88 -6.46 -13.20 -8.45
N LEU A 89 -5.28 -12.61 -8.19
CA LEU A 89 -5.10 -11.18 -7.94
C LEU A 89 -5.48 -10.32 -9.15
N ALA A 90 -5.04 -10.73 -10.34
CA ALA A 90 -5.36 -10.02 -11.58
C ALA A 90 -6.85 -10.13 -11.91
N ASP A 91 -7.46 -11.30 -11.68
CA ASP A 91 -8.89 -11.51 -11.86
C ASP A 91 -9.74 -10.63 -10.93
N LEU A 92 -9.31 -10.47 -9.66
CA LEU A 92 -9.96 -9.57 -8.70
C LEU A 92 -9.75 -8.11 -9.09
N HIS A 93 -8.56 -7.72 -9.52
CA HIS A 93 -8.30 -6.37 -10.00
C HIS A 93 -9.21 -6.02 -11.19
N GLN A 94 -9.37 -6.94 -12.16
CA GLN A 94 -10.29 -6.77 -13.28
C GLN A 94 -11.74 -6.65 -12.82
N ALA A 95 -12.18 -7.49 -11.85
CA ALA A 95 -13.53 -7.41 -11.32
C ALA A 95 -13.83 -6.04 -10.66
N LEU A 96 -12.84 -5.42 -10.01
CA LEU A 96 -12.96 -4.06 -9.46
C LEU A 96 -13.05 -3.01 -10.57
N GLU A 97 -12.24 -3.13 -11.63
CA GLU A 97 -12.31 -2.25 -12.81
C GLU A 97 -13.65 -2.36 -13.55
N ASP A 98 -14.25 -3.56 -13.63
CA ASP A 98 -15.56 -3.80 -14.24
C ASP A 98 -16.70 -3.19 -13.40
N TYR A 99 -16.55 -3.18 -12.06
CA TYR A 99 -17.56 -2.69 -11.13
C TYR A 99 -17.61 -1.17 -11.03
N LEU A 100 -16.44 -0.52 -11.06
CA LEU A 100 -16.31 0.91 -10.79
C LEU A 100 -17.16 1.81 -11.72
N PRO A 101 -17.22 1.61 -13.05
CA PRO A 101 -18.08 2.39 -13.95
C PRO A 101 -19.57 2.30 -13.62
N VAL A 102 -20.03 1.11 -13.19
CA VAL A 102 -21.44 0.88 -12.84
C VAL A 102 -21.74 1.50 -11.47
N LEU A 103 -20.83 1.37 -10.51
CA LEU A 103 -20.92 1.99 -9.18
C LEU A 103 -21.00 3.52 -9.26
N LEU A 104 -20.21 4.15 -10.13
CA LEU A 104 -20.17 5.60 -10.28
C LEU A 104 -21.51 6.22 -10.70
N GLY A 105 -22.42 5.45 -11.29
CA GLY A 105 -23.76 5.95 -11.58
C GLY A 105 -24.61 6.20 -10.32
N LEU A 106 -24.29 5.57 -9.18
CA LEU A 106 -24.95 5.88 -7.90
C LEU A 106 -24.59 7.27 -7.35
N VAL A 107 -23.46 7.85 -7.79
CA VAL A 107 -22.99 9.19 -7.36
C VAL A 107 -23.09 10.25 -8.47
N LYS A 108 -23.55 9.86 -9.67
CA LYS A 108 -23.68 10.76 -10.81
C LYS A 108 -24.63 11.92 -10.49
N ASP A 109 -24.20 13.15 -10.81
CA ASP A 109 -24.99 14.38 -10.70
C ASP A 109 -25.63 14.64 -9.31
N GLY A 110 -24.96 14.20 -8.22
CA GLY A 110 -25.50 14.36 -6.87
C GLY A 110 -26.76 13.53 -6.62
N SER A 111 -26.85 12.38 -7.29
CA SER A 111 -27.99 11.46 -7.24
C SER A 111 -28.46 11.20 -5.80
N HIS A 112 -29.78 11.23 -5.61
CA HIS A 112 -30.46 10.80 -4.39
C HIS A 112 -30.17 9.34 -4.00
N LEU A 113 -29.52 8.56 -4.87
CA LEU A 113 -29.06 7.19 -4.63
C LEU A 113 -27.78 7.12 -3.80
N GLN A 114 -27.01 8.21 -3.71
CA GLN A 114 -25.69 8.25 -3.06
C GLN A 114 -25.72 7.62 -1.66
N GLN A 115 -26.79 7.84 -0.90
CA GLN A 115 -26.92 7.38 0.49
C GLN A 115 -27.94 6.25 0.67
N LYS A 116 -28.46 5.64 -0.40
CA LYS A 116 -29.48 4.58 -0.30
C LYS A 116 -28.92 3.21 0.09
N VAL A 117 -27.64 2.98 -0.16
CA VAL A 117 -27.02 1.67 0.05
C VAL A 117 -26.02 1.73 1.19
N HIS A 118 -26.20 0.83 2.16
CA HIS A 118 -25.23 0.59 3.23
C HIS A 118 -24.13 -0.35 2.72
N PHE A 119 -22.93 0.18 2.53
CA PHE A 119 -21.79 -0.60 2.09
C PHE A 119 -21.01 -1.12 3.29
N VAL A 120 -20.83 -2.43 3.32
CA VAL A 120 -20.22 -3.13 4.45
C VAL A 120 -18.89 -3.75 4.04
N TRP A 121 -17.84 -3.39 4.77
CA TRP A 121 -16.47 -3.85 4.57
C TRP A 121 -15.87 -4.32 5.88
N ILE A 122 -15.22 -5.47 5.84
CA ILE A 122 -14.36 -5.95 6.92
C ILE A 122 -13.07 -5.15 6.88
N ASN A 123 -12.67 -4.59 8.03
CA ASN A 123 -11.42 -3.87 8.20
C ASN A 123 -10.45 -4.69 9.06
N GLN A 124 -9.18 -4.70 8.68
CA GLN A 124 -8.12 -5.35 9.43
C GLN A 124 -7.33 -4.38 10.32
N GLU A 125 -7.29 -3.08 9.98
CA GLU A 125 -6.50 -2.03 10.65
C GLU A 125 -7.24 -1.25 11.74
N ASP A 126 -8.54 -1.46 11.90
CA ASP A 126 -9.31 -0.82 12.97
C ASP A 126 -9.63 -1.83 14.09
N GLU A 127 -9.97 -1.34 15.28
CA GLU A 127 -10.61 -2.15 16.32
C GLU A 127 -12.01 -2.58 15.87
N ALA A 128 -12.71 -1.68 15.17
CA ALA A 128 -13.92 -2.02 14.46
C ALA A 128 -13.58 -2.94 13.27
N GLU A 129 -13.69 -4.25 13.48
CA GLU A 129 -13.42 -5.28 12.46
C GLU A 129 -14.31 -5.16 11.22
N GLU A 130 -15.32 -4.28 11.26
CA GLU A 130 -16.30 -4.07 10.22
C GLU A 130 -16.77 -2.61 10.20
N THR A 131 -16.94 -2.08 9.00
CA THR A 131 -17.44 -0.73 8.76
C THR A 131 -18.63 -0.80 7.81
N ALA A 132 -19.73 -0.16 8.21
CA ALA A 132 -20.96 -0.07 7.44
C ALA A 132 -21.32 1.42 7.27
N ILE A 133 -21.18 1.94 6.05
CA ILE A 133 -21.42 3.36 5.75
C ILE A 133 -22.38 3.48 4.56
N SER A 134 -23.43 4.29 4.74
CA SER A 134 -24.43 4.55 3.70
C SER A 134 -24.00 5.68 2.76
N ASN A 135 -22.95 5.43 1.96
CA ASN A 135 -22.46 6.40 0.99
C ASN A 135 -21.72 5.70 -0.17
N ALA A 136 -22.16 5.91 -1.40
CA ALA A 136 -21.52 5.33 -2.59
C ALA A 136 -20.11 5.87 -2.85
N TRP A 137 -19.78 7.11 -2.43
CA TRP A 137 -18.38 7.59 -2.48
C TRP A 137 -17.47 6.84 -1.52
N TYR A 138 -17.99 6.33 -0.41
CA TYR A 138 -17.23 5.46 0.49
C TYR A 138 -16.98 4.07 -0.14
N GLU A 139 -17.92 3.54 -0.92
CA GLU A 139 -17.70 2.32 -1.71
C GLU A 139 -16.61 2.56 -2.77
N VAL A 140 -16.68 3.67 -3.52
CA VAL A 140 -15.67 4.05 -4.51
C VAL A 140 -14.29 4.16 -3.86
N LEU A 141 -14.21 4.82 -2.70
CA LEU A 141 -12.97 4.95 -1.91
C LEU A 141 -12.42 3.57 -1.51
N SER A 142 -13.28 2.68 -1.02
CA SER A 142 -12.90 1.32 -0.60
C SER A 142 -12.41 0.47 -1.78
N VAL A 143 -13.02 0.63 -2.96
CA VAL A 143 -12.61 -0.04 -4.20
C VAL A 143 -11.22 0.43 -4.63
N LEU A 144 -10.96 1.74 -4.71
CA LEU A 144 -9.65 2.28 -5.08
C LEU A 144 -8.55 1.87 -4.09
N HIS A 145 -8.86 1.89 -2.79
CA HIS A 145 -7.95 1.39 -1.76
C HIS A 145 -7.61 -0.09 -1.98
N LEU A 146 -8.60 -0.95 -2.22
CA LEU A 146 -8.35 -2.37 -2.50
C LEU A 146 -7.51 -2.57 -3.76
N MET A 147 -7.78 -1.84 -4.85
CA MET A 147 -6.97 -1.90 -6.08
C MET A 147 -5.50 -1.55 -5.83
N ALA A 148 -5.24 -0.52 -5.01
CA ALA A 148 -3.88 -0.16 -4.60
C ALA A 148 -3.22 -1.28 -3.78
N MET A 149 -3.92 -1.86 -2.80
CA MET A 149 -3.38 -2.93 -1.96
C MET A 149 -3.11 -4.23 -2.73
N LEU A 150 -3.95 -4.55 -3.72
CA LEU A 150 -3.70 -5.68 -4.63
C LEU A 150 -2.45 -5.42 -5.48
N SER A 151 -2.25 -4.20 -5.95
CA SER A 151 -1.06 -3.80 -6.71
C SER A 151 0.21 -3.95 -5.84
N LEU A 152 0.20 -3.44 -4.61
CA LEU A 152 1.32 -3.62 -3.67
C LEU A 152 1.57 -5.11 -3.34
N SER A 153 0.51 -5.92 -3.24
CA SER A 153 0.63 -7.36 -3.02
C SER A 153 1.29 -8.06 -4.21
N GLN A 154 0.95 -7.66 -5.43
CA GLN A 154 1.59 -8.16 -6.65
C GLN A 154 3.07 -7.78 -6.70
N ALA A 155 3.41 -6.53 -6.34
CA ALA A 155 4.80 -6.10 -6.23
C ALA A 155 5.56 -6.92 -5.18
N ASN A 156 4.97 -7.20 -4.01
CA ASN A 156 5.57 -8.09 -3.01
C ASN A 156 5.90 -9.45 -3.63
N LEU A 157 4.94 -10.07 -4.33
CA LEU A 157 5.12 -11.37 -4.96
C LEU A 157 6.22 -11.36 -6.02
N LEU A 158 6.38 -10.29 -6.81
CA LEU A 158 7.45 -10.19 -7.80
C LEU A 158 8.84 -10.05 -7.16
N LEU A 159 8.90 -9.37 -6.02
CA LEU A 159 10.14 -8.99 -5.33
C LEU A 159 10.63 -10.01 -4.30
N LEU A 160 9.83 -11.04 -3.98
CA LEU A 160 10.29 -12.15 -3.15
C LEU A 160 11.31 -13.02 -3.92
N PRO A 161 12.57 -13.15 -3.42
CA PRO A 161 13.61 -13.94 -4.07
C PRO A 161 13.20 -15.41 -4.28
N ARG A 162 13.57 -15.98 -5.44
CA ARG A 162 13.33 -17.40 -5.74
C ARG A 162 14.60 -18.20 -5.43
N THR A 163 14.49 -19.29 -4.68
CA THR A 163 15.54 -20.32 -4.62
C THR A 163 15.68 -20.94 -6.00
N SER A 164 16.86 -20.86 -6.62
CA SER A 164 17.10 -21.57 -7.87
C SER A 164 17.26 -23.07 -7.59
N ALA A 165 16.79 -23.92 -8.51
CA ALA A 165 17.00 -25.36 -8.43
C ALA A 165 18.50 -25.74 -8.42
N ASP A 166 19.35 -24.85 -8.95
CA ASP A 166 20.78 -25.06 -9.16
C ASP A 166 21.68 -24.65 -7.97
N GLY A 167 21.12 -24.41 -6.78
CA GLY A 167 21.91 -24.08 -5.58
C GLY A 167 22.54 -22.69 -5.54
N TYR A 168 22.20 -21.81 -6.50
CA TYR A 168 22.62 -20.40 -6.48
C TYR A 168 21.77 -19.56 -5.50
N GLN A 169 22.39 -18.48 -5.01
CA GLN A 169 21.75 -17.52 -4.10
C GLN A 169 20.42 -17.00 -4.68
N PRO A 170 19.35 -16.88 -3.87
CA PRO A 170 18.08 -16.34 -4.32
C PRO A 170 18.23 -14.96 -4.95
N LYS A 171 17.68 -14.77 -6.15
CA LYS A 171 17.71 -13.48 -6.88
C LYS A 171 16.33 -13.11 -7.39
N VAL A 172 16.08 -11.81 -7.44
CA VAL A 172 14.93 -11.19 -8.14
C VAL A 172 15.41 -10.85 -9.55
N SER A 173 14.64 -11.22 -10.58
CA SER A 173 15.02 -10.93 -11.96
C SER A 173 14.95 -9.42 -12.25
N GLU A 174 15.73 -8.96 -13.23
CA GLU A 174 15.68 -7.55 -13.64
C GLU A 174 14.30 -7.16 -14.19
N GLU A 175 13.64 -8.06 -14.91
CA GLU A 175 12.27 -7.89 -15.39
C GLU A 175 11.28 -7.70 -14.23
N SER A 176 11.36 -8.53 -13.18
CA SER A 176 10.52 -8.37 -11.98
C SER A 176 10.76 -7.03 -11.30
N ARG A 177 12.01 -6.54 -11.26
CA ARG A 177 12.35 -5.23 -10.71
C ARG A 177 11.75 -4.08 -11.54
N ARG A 178 11.86 -4.14 -12.86
CA ARG A 178 11.26 -3.11 -13.74
C ARG A 178 9.74 -3.12 -13.62
N ALA A 179 9.12 -4.29 -13.72
CA ALA A 179 7.67 -4.44 -13.61
C ALA A 179 7.13 -3.99 -12.25
N SER A 180 7.88 -4.18 -11.15
CA SER A 180 7.44 -3.71 -9.84
C SER A 180 7.41 -2.18 -9.76
N ILE A 181 8.29 -1.46 -10.48
CA ILE A 181 8.25 0.01 -10.52
C ILE A 181 6.91 0.47 -11.11
N ASP A 182 6.51 -0.07 -12.28
CA ASP A 182 5.25 0.28 -12.92
C ASP A 182 4.04 -0.02 -12.00
N ILE A 183 4.08 -1.15 -11.30
CA ILE A 183 3.03 -1.52 -10.34
C ILE A 183 2.97 -0.54 -9.15
N PHE A 184 4.12 -0.04 -8.66
CA PHE A 184 4.14 0.98 -7.61
C PHE A 184 3.54 2.31 -8.09
N LEU A 185 3.85 2.74 -9.32
CA LEU A 185 3.28 3.97 -9.88
C LEU A 185 1.77 3.87 -10.05
N LYS A 186 1.27 2.71 -10.53
CA LYS A 186 -0.16 2.41 -10.62
C LYS A 186 -0.84 2.41 -9.25
N ALA A 187 -0.23 1.76 -8.24
CA ALA A 187 -0.75 1.76 -6.87
C ALA A 187 -0.85 3.17 -6.29
N ALA A 188 0.19 3.98 -6.49
CA ALA A 188 0.20 5.39 -6.10
C ALA A 188 -0.88 6.19 -6.83
N GLY A 189 -1.12 5.92 -8.13
CA GLY A 189 -2.16 6.56 -8.93
C GLY A 189 -3.57 6.36 -8.36
N PHE A 190 -3.90 5.13 -7.95
CA PHE A 190 -5.19 4.84 -7.30
C PHE A 190 -5.36 5.62 -5.99
N LEU A 191 -4.32 5.69 -5.17
CA LEU A 191 -4.36 6.38 -3.87
C LEU A 191 -4.39 7.90 -4.04
N ASP A 192 -3.65 8.43 -5.01
CA ASP A 192 -3.68 9.86 -5.33
C ASP A 192 -5.06 10.27 -5.85
N CYS A 193 -5.68 9.46 -6.71
CA CYS A 193 -7.05 9.67 -7.18
C CYS A 193 -8.05 9.62 -6.02
N ALA A 194 -7.92 8.65 -5.11
CA ALA A 194 -8.75 8.56 -3.91
C ALA A 194 -8.67 9.85 -3.07
N VAL A 195 -7.46 10.37 -2.84
CA VAL A 195 -7.23 11.58 -2.05
C VAL A 195 -7.71 12.85 -2.77
N ARG A 196 -7.42 12.99 -4.06
CA ARG A 196 -7.69 14.22 -4.83
C ARG A 196 -9.12 14.33 -5.35
N HIS A 197 -9.75 13.21 -5.68
CA HIS A 197 -11.03 13.22 -6.40
C HIS A 197 -12.18 12.60 -5.62
N VAL A 198 -11.91 11.64 -4.72
CA VAL A 198 -12.95 10.93 -3.96
C VAL A 198 -13.17 11.51 -2.57
N LEU A 199 -12.11 11.71 -1.76
CA LEU A 199 -12.25 12.30 -0.43
C LEU A 199 -12.96 13.68 -0.41
N PRO A 200 -12.74 14.59 -1.38
CA PRO A 200 -13.46 15.87 -1.40
C PRO A 200 -14.97 15.74 -1.61
N GLN A 201 -15.45 14.59 -2.08
CA GLN A 201 -16.88 14.30 -2.24
C GLN A 201 -17.55 13.91 -0.92
N LEU A 202 -16.77 13.67 0.13
CA LEU A 202 -17.23 13.38 1.48
C LEU A 202 -17.17 14.65 2.33
N THR A 203 -18.26 14.92 3.08
CA THR A 203 -18.29 16.05 4.02
C THR A 203 -17.22 15.89 5.12
N GLY A 204 -16.88 16.97 5.81
CA GLY A 204 -15.91 16.91 6.92
C GLY A 204 -16.32 15.92 8.03
N GLU A 205 -17.61 15.79 8.30
CA GLU A 205 -18.15 14.81 9.25
C GLU A 205 -18.01 13.37 8.73
N GLN A 206 -18.35 13.14 7.46
CA GLN A 206 -18.20 11.82 6.84
C GLN A 206 -16.74 11.38 6.80
N ARG A 207 -15.81 12.29 6.52
CA ARG A 207 -14.36 12.00 6.54
C ARG A 207 -13.86 11.63 7.94
N ARG A 208 -14.38 12.24 9.00
CA ARG A 208 -14.04 11.89 10.38
C ARG A 208 -14.62 10.54 10.82
N ALA A 209 -15.71 10.12 10.19
CA ALA A 209 -16.35 8.83 10.43
C ALA A 209 -15.75 7.69 9.60
N LEU A 210 -14.79 7.97 8.70
CA LEU A 210 -14.08 6.93 7.98
C LEU A 210 -13.23 6.10 8.95
N PRO A 211 -13.10 4.79 8.71
CA PRO A 211 -12.15 3.99 9.45
C PRO A 211 -10.71 4.46 9.21
N VAL A 212 -9.82 4.14 10.16
CA VAL A 212 -8.45 4.66 10.16
C VAL A 212 -7.65 4.33 8.90
N ASP A 213 -7.86 3.16 8.29
CA ASP A 213 -7.22 2.75 7.03
C ASP A 213 -7.65 3.57 5.81
N LEU A 214 -8.77 4.30 5.90
CA LEU A 214 -9.24 5.23 4.88
C LEU A 214 -9.04 6.70 5.28
N ALA A 215 -8.38 6.96 6.41
CA ALA A 215 -8.02 8.31 6.80
C ALA A 215 -7.05 8.92 5.78
N GLU A 216 -7.23 10.21 5.48
CA GLU A 216 -6.45 10.92 4.46
C GLU A 216 -4.93 10.76 4.66
N GLY A 217 -4.46 10.80 5.90
CA GLY A 217 -3.05 10.60 6.24
C GLY A 217 -2.53 9.22 5.85
N VAL A 218 -3.26 8.12 6.14
CA VAL A 218 -2.74 6.79 5.74
C VAL A 218 -2.81 6.58 4.23
N LEU A 219 -3.83 7.12 3.54
CA LEU A 219 -3.89 7.06 2.07
C LEU A 219 -2.70 7.80 1.43
N ARG A 220 -2.35 8.99 1.94
CA ARG A 220 -1.16 9.74 1.51
C ARG A 220 0.12 8.98 1.83
N ALA A 221 0.24 8.39 3.01
CA ALA A 221 1.42 7.63 3.40
C ALA A 221 1.60 6.37 2.55
N LEU A 222 0.53 5.66 2.20
CA LEU A 222 0.58 4.50 1.30
C LEU A 222 0.98 4.89 -0.12
N CYS A 223 0.52 6.05 -0.60
CA CYS A 223 0.93 6.60 -1.89
C CYS A 223 2.44 6.89 -1.90
N LEU A 224 2.94 7.56 -0.85
CA LEU A 224 4.35 7.87 -0.69
C LEU A 224 5.21 6.61 -0.45
N GLN A 225 4.68 5.61 0.26
CA GLN A 225 5.32 4.31 0.43
C GLN A 225 5.55 3.62 -0.91
N ALA A 226 4.54 3.59 -1.79
CA ALA A 226 4.67 3.00 -3.12
C ALA A 226 5.79 3.68 -3.93
N LEU A 227 5.80 5.02 -3.97
CA LEU A 227 6.83 5.79 -4.66
C LEU A 227 8.23 5.58 -4.04
N GLY A 228 8.33 5.60 -2.71
CA GLY A 228 9.58 5.37 -1.98
C GLY A 228 10.16 3.97 -2.24
N GLN A 229 9.30 2.96 -2.37
CA GLN A 229 9.73 1.62 -2.80
C GLN A 229 10.15 1.59 -4.27
N GLY A 230 9.46 2.29 -5.16
CA GLY A 230 9.88 2.45 -6.56
C GLY A 230 11.30 3.01 -6.69
N VAL A 231 11.63 4.05 -5.90
CA VAL A 231 12.98 4.62 -5.88
C VAL A 231 14.01 3.66 -5.29
N ASP A 232 13.66 2.87 -4.26
CA ASP A 232 14.54 1.82 -3.73
C ASP A 232 14.94 0.81 -4.81
N ILE A 233 13.98 0.39 -5.65
CA ILE A 233 14.26 -0.49 -6.79
C ILE A 233 15.17 0.20 -7.81
N GLN A 234 14.92 1.47 -8.15
CA GLN A 234 15.78 2.24 -9.04
C GLN A 234 17.22 2.38 -8.48
N LEU A 235 17.37 2.59 -7.17
CA LEU A 235 18.67 2.64 -6.51
C LEU A 235 19.38 1.29 -6.60
N GLY A 236 18.68 0.18 -6.33
CA GLY A 236 19.22 -1.16 -6.50
C GLY A 236 19.69 -1.44 -7.93
N MET A 237 18.93 -1.01 -8.94
CA MET A 237 19.34 -1.11 -10.35
C MET A 237 20.54 -0.21 -10.68
N ALA A 238 20.60 1.00 -10.11
CA ALA A 238 21.75 1.89 -10.27
C ALA A 238 23.01 1.32 -9.61
N ILE A 239 22.89 0.62 -8.48
CA ILE A 239 24.01 -0.06 -7.82
C ILE A 239 24.64 -1.11 -8.74
N ASP A 240 23.81 -1.93 -9.38
CA ASP A 240 24.24 -2.99 -10.30
C ASP A 240 24.81 -2.44 -11.63
N SER A 241 24.53 -1.18 -11.96
CA SER A 241 24.94 -0.55 -13.21
C SER A 241 26.32 0.11 -13.11
N THR A 242 27.24 -0.30 -13.99
CA THR A 242 28.56 0.35 -14.14
C THR A 242 28.46 1.77 -14.71
N LYS A 243 27.33 2.12 -15.33
CA LYS A 243 27.08 3.44 -15.93
C LYS A 243 26.56 4.47 -14.91
N ALA A 244 26.01 4.02 -13.78
CA ALA A 244 25.43 4.91 -12.80
C ALA A 244 26.49 5.51 -11.87
N THR A 245 26.63 6.83 -11.90
CA THR A 245 27.60 7.57 -11.07
C THR A 245 27.17 7.59 -9.59
N LEU A 246 28.11 7.92 -8.69
CA LEU A 246 27.79 8.15 -7.28
C LEU A 246 26.75 9.26 -7.10
N ALA A 247 26.79 10.31 -7.93
CA ALA A 247 25.82 11.39 -7.89
C ALA A 247 24.38 10.89 -8.14
N VAL A 248 24.20 9.97 -9.08
CA VAL A 248 22.89 9.34 -9.35
C VAL A 248 22.43 8.52 -8.14
N LYS A 249 23.32 7.71 -7.55
CA LYS A 249 23.01 6.88 -6.37
C LYS A 249 22.65 7.73 -5.15
N ARG A 250 23.41 8.80 -4.89
CA ARG A 250 23.11 9.78 -3.83
C ARG A 250 21.75 10.44 -4.05
N ARG A 251 21.46 10.89 -5.28
CA ARG A 251 20.17 11.51 -5.62
C ARG A 251 19.01 10.58 -5.29
N LEU A 252 19.04 9.35 -5.79
CA LEU A 252 17.99 8.35 -5.53
C LEU A 252 17.83 8.07 -4.02
N ALA A 253 18.94 7.89 -3.30
CA ALA A 253 18.88 7.67 -1.85
C ALA A 253 18.29 8.88 -1.08
N CYS A 254 18.59 10.11 -1.49
CA CYS A 254 18.01 11.32 -0.89
C CYS A 254 16.53 11.50 -1.25
N GLU A 255 16.12 11.14 -2.47
CA GLU A 255 14.70 11.08 -2.86
C GLU A 255 13.94 10.07 -1.99
N MET A 256 14.51 8.88 -1.72
CA MET A 256 13.91 7.91 -0.79
C MET A 256 13.67 8.52 0.59
N VAL A 257 14.66 9.22 1.17
CA VAL A 257 14.52 9.88 2.48
C VAL A 257 13.32 10.81 2.49
N LYS A 258 13.13 11.60 1.44
CA LYS A 258 11.99 12.52 1.33
C LYS A 258 10.64 11.80 1.27
N TYR A 259 10.51 10.75 0.46
CA TYR A 259 9.25 9.98 0.38
C TYR A 259 8.89 9.37 1.74
N TRP A 260 9.86 8.73 2.41
CA TRP A 260 9.61 8.06 3.67
C TRP A 260 9.40 9.03 4.84
N GLN A 261 10.08 10.18 4.85
CA GLN A 261 9.81 11.26 5.82
C GLN A 261 8.36 11.74 5.67
N GLN A 262 7.95 12.10 4.45
CA GLN A 262 6.58 12.56 4.21
C GLN A 262 5.56 11.47 4.56
N ALA A 263 5.86 10.19 4.28
CA ALA A 263 4.99 9.09 4.67
C ALA A 263 4.84 9.01 6.20
N GLN A 264 5.95 9.15 6.94
CA GLN A 264 5.94 9.16 8.40
C GLN A 264 5.12 10.33 8.97
N ASP A 265 5.32 11.54 8.44
CA ASP A 265 4.63 12.75 8.90
C ASP A 265 3.10 12.63 8.74
N ASN A 266 2.64 11.93 7.70
CA ASN A 266 1.23 11.71 7.43
C ASN A 266 0.55 10.73 8.42
N ILE A 267 1.30 9.83 9.08
CA ILE A 267 0.73 8.81 9.98
C ILE A 267 1.14 8.94 11.44
N MET A 268 2.15 9.76 11.77
CA MET A 268 2.72 9.81 13.12
C MET A 268 1.72 10.22 14.22
N ASN A 269 0.67 10.97 13.86
CA ASN A 269 -0.34 11.48 14.78
C ASN A 269 -1.69 10.74 14.68
N LEU A 270 -1.75 9.65 13.91
CA LEU A 270 -2.98 8.86 13.74
C LEU A 270 -3.07 7.74 14.78
N PRO A 271 -4.27 7.35 15.21
CA PRO A 271 -4.50 6.30 16.20
C PRO A 271 -4.32 4.89 15.61
N LEU A 272 -3.13 4.59 15.10
CA LEU A 272 -2.73 3.29 14.54
C LEU A 272 -2.31 2.31 15.65
N SER A 273 -3.12 2.18 16.70
CA SER A 273 -2.79 1.36 17.89
C SER A 273 -3.05 -0.14 17.72
N ASN A 274 -3.75 -0.52 16.65
CA ASN A 274 -4.06 -1.91 16.36
C ASN A 274 -2.85 -2.63 15.72
N GLY A 275 -2.84 -3.98 15.70
CA GLY A 275 -1.68 -4.73 15.21
C GLY A 275 -1.21 -4.36 13.78
N TRP A 276 -2.15 -4.22 12.84
CA TRP A 276 -1.80 -3.85 11.46
C TRP A 276 -1.36 -2.39 11.34
N GLY A 277 -2.07 -1.46 12.00
CA GLY A 277 -1.70 -0.05 12.01
C GLY A 277 -0.32 0.19 12.64
N GLU A 278 -0.03 -0.45 13.77
CA GLU A 278 1.27 -0.33 14.43
C GLU A 278 2.38 -0.92 13.55
N LYS A 279 2.10 -2.04 12.88
CA LYS A 279 3.03 -2.65 11.94
C LYS A 279 3.29 -1.76 10.72
N HIS A 280 2.30 -1.03 10.21
CA HIS A 280 2.49 -0.01 9.16
C HIS A 280 3.42 1.11 9.64
N ARG A 281 3.19 1.64 10.85
CA ARG A 281 4.06 2.67 11.46
C ARG A 281 5.51 2.20 11.60
N LEU A 282 5.71 0.96 12.07
CA LEU A 282 7.03 0.35 12.19
C LEU A 282 7.70 0.15 10.83
N PHE A 283 6.95 -0.24 9.80
CA PHE A 283 7.48 -0.39 8.44
C PHE A 283 7.99 0.94 7.88
N VAL A 284 7.16 1.99 7.96
CA VAL A 284 7.53 3.34 7.49
C VAL A 284 8.75 3.86 8.26
N LYS A 285 8.80 3.67 9.59
CA LYS A 285 9.96 4.04 10.40
C LYS A 285 11.23 3.29 9.96
N TRP A 286 11.14 1.98 9.79
CA TRP A 286 12.28 1.18 9.35
C TRP A 286 12.79 1.63 7.99
N LYS A 287 11.92 1.79 6.99
CA LYS A 287 12.32 2.22 5.64
C LYS A 287 12.83 3.66 5.61
N TYR A 288 12.30 4.54 6.43
CA TYR A 288 12.83 5.89 6.62
C TYR A 288 14.28 5.85 7.12
N VAL A 289 14.54 5.14 8.23
CA VAL A 289 15.89 5.01 8.80
C VAL A 289 16.86 4.33 7.82
N GLU A 290 16.42 3.29 7.11
CA GLU A 290 17.21 2.61 6.08
C GLU A 290 17.59 3.56 4.93
N SER A 291 16.65 4.39 4.47
CA SER A 291 16.92 5.38 3.43
C SER A 291 17.93 6.45 3.88
N ARG A 292 17.92 6.84 5.17
CA ARG A 292 18.94 7.75 5.71
C ARG A 292 20.32 7.11 5.70
N ALA A 293 20.43 5.84 6.08
CA ALA A 293 21.71 5.12 6.00
C ALA A 293 22.27 5.14 4.57
N ALA A 294 21.43 4.87 3.56
CA ALA A 294 21.81 4.93 2.15
C ALA A 294 22.24 6.34 1.72
N ALA A 295 21.46 7.36 2.08
CA ALA A 295 21.71 8.74 1.67
C ALA A 295 23.02 9.28 2.25
N TYR A 296 23.26 9.07 3.55
CA TYR A 296 24.51 9.46 4.20
C TYR A 296 25.71 8.68 3.66
N TYR A 297 25.55 7.40 3.36
CA TYR A 297 26.63 6.60 2.78
C TYR A 297 27.10 7.17 1.45
N TYR A 298 26.18 7.34 0.47
CA TYR A 298 26.55 7.92 -0.82
C TYR A 298 26.96 9.38 -0.74
N HIS A 299 26.41 10.14 0.22
CA HIS A 299 26.87 11.50 0.44
C HIS A 299 28.29 11.56 0.96
N GLY A 300 28.65 10.69 1.92
CA GLY A 300 29.99 10.55 2.46
C GLY A 300 31.00 10.16 1.38
N LEU A 301 30.66 9.21 0.51
CA LEU A 301 31.51 8.84 -0.62
C LEU A 301 31.81 10.02 -1.55
N ILE A 302 30.80 10.83 -1.89
CA ILE A 302 31.02 12.02 -2.75
C ILE A 302 31.85 13.09 -2.03
N LEU A 303 31.65 13.28 -0.73
CA LEU A 303 32.47 14.22 0.05
C LEU A 303 33.93 13.78 0.13
N ASP A 304 34.18 12.47 0.17
CA ASP A 304 35.54 11.90 0.19
C ASP A 304 36.31 12.13 -1.11
N GLU A 305 35.62 12.35 -2.24
CA GLU A 305 36.22 12.77 -3.52
C GLU A 305 36.67 14.24 -3.50
N GLY A 306 36.32 15.02 -2.47
CA GLY A 306 36.72 16.42 -2.34
C GLY A 306 38.19 16.61 -1.95
N ASN A 307 38.83 17.66 -2.46
CA ASN A 307 40.28 17.91 -2.28
C ASN A 307 40.65 18.69 -0.99
N THR A 308 39.75 18.82 0.00
CA THR A 308 40.04 19.63 1.20
C THR A 308 39.86 18.83 2.48
N GLU A 309 40.65 19.14 3.52
CA GLU A 309 40.53 18.53 4.84
C GLU A 309 39.11 18.68 5.43
N LYS A 310 38.45 19.81 5.15
CA LYS A 310 37.05 20.03 5.54
C LYS A 310 36.12 19.01 4.89
N PHE A 311 36.29 18.72 3.60
CA PHE A 311 35.48 17.71 2.90
C PHE A 311 35.76 16.31 3.46
N HIS A 312 37.01 15.97 3.78
CA HIS A 312 37.33 14.70 4.41
C HIS A 312 36.73 14.56 5.82
N GLY A 313 36.74 15.62 6.63
CA GLY A 313 36.06 15.64 7.93
C GLY A 313 34.55 15.42 7.80
N MET A 314 33.90 16.09 6.83
CA MET A 314 32.48 15.90 6.54
C MET A 314 32.18 14.48 6.02
N ALA A 315 33.07 13.90 5.20
CA ALA A 315 32.94 12.54 4.70
C ALA A 315 32.96 11.51 5.84
N VAL A 316 33.89 11.66 6.79
CA VAL A 316 33.98 10.81 7.99
C VAL A 316 32.69 10.90 8.81
N ALA A 317 32.20 12.12 9.09
CA ALA A 317 30.96 12.32 9.84
C ALA A 317 29.74 11.70 9.13
N ALA A 318 29.64 11.86 7.81
CA ALA A 318 28.57 11.25 7.01
C ALA A 318 28.62 9.71 7.04
N LEU A 319 29.80 9.10 6.91
CA LEU A 319 29.97 7.64 6.95
C LEU A 319 29.70 7.07 8.36
N GLN A 320 30.05 7.80 9.42
CA GLN A 320 29.65 7.44 10.79
C GLN A 320 28.14 7.50 10.96
N ALA A 321 27.48 8.55 10.47
CA ALA A 321 26.03 8.66 10.52
C ALA A 321 25.34 7.53 9.74
N ALA A 322 25.87 7.15 8.58
CA ALA A 322 25.38 6.02 7.80
C ALA A 322 25.45 4.69 8.57
N ASP A 323 26.54 4.43 9.30
CA ASP A 323 26.71 3.22 10.11
C ASP A 323 25.73 3.19 11.31
N GLU A 324 25.51 4.33 11.95
CA GLU A 324 24.52 4.45 13.03
C GLU A 324 23.08 4.23 12.54
N TYR A 325 22.68 4.89 11.45
CA TYR A 325 21.36 4.64 10.84
C TYR A 325 21.22 3.21 10.34
N PHE A 326 22.29 2.59 9.84
CA PHE A 326 22.25 1.18 9.43
C PHE A 326 22.00 0.25 10.62
N LYS A 327 22.64 0.50 11.78
CA LYS A 327 22.36 -0.26 13.01
C LYS A 327 20.94 -0.03 13.53
N GLU A 328 20.45 1.21 13.48
CA GLU A 328 19.09 1.55 13.86
C GLU A 328 18.06 0.88 12.94
N SER A 329 18.32 0.87 11.63
CA SER A 329 17.48 0.20 10.62
C SER A 329 17.30 -1.29 10.94
N LYS A 330 18.38 -1.99 11.33
CA LYS A 330 18.29 -3.40 11.75
C LYS A 330 17.33 -3.60 12.93
N LYS A 331 17.46 -2.76 13.96
CA LYS A 331 16.56 -2.81 15.14
C LYS A 331 15.11 -2.50 14.75
N ALA A 332 14.90 -1.53 13.86
CA ALA A 332 13.57 -1.19 13.36
C ALA A 332 12.94 -2.32 12.54
N CYS A 333 13.75 -3.03 11.73
CA CYS A 333 13.33 -4.22 10.99
C CYS A 333 12.95 -5.38 11.93
N GLU A 334 13.74 -5.62 12.98
CA GLU A 334 13.42 -6.61 14.01
C GLU A 334 12.10 -6.29 14.72
N ALA A 335 11.91 -5.03 15.13
CA ALA A 335 10.67 -4.57 15.74
C ALA A 335 9.46 -4.74 14.80
N PHE A 336 9.59 -4.38 13.52
CA PHE A 336 8.57 -4.60 12.50
C PHE A 336 8.21 -6.09 12.38
N ASN A 337 9.21 -6.97 12.36
CA ASN A 337 8.99 -8.41 12.21
C ASN A 337 8.37 -9.07 13.45
N ALA A 338 8.70 -8.57 14.64
CA ALA A 338 8.15 -9.02 15.91
C ALA A 338 6.72 -8.51 16.18
N ALA A 339 6.32 -7.38 15.59
CA ALA A 339 4.97 -6.86 15.72
C ALA A 339 3.95 -7.76 15.01
N LEU A 340 2.79 -7.97 15.63
CA LEU A 340 1.70 -8.75 15.05
C LEU A 340 1.04 -7.98 13.88
N PRO A 341 0.66 -8.66 12.79
CA PRO A 341 0.93 -10.07 12.51
C PRO A 341 2.41 -10.34 12.27
N LEU A 342 2.98 -11.44 12.79
CA LEU A 342 4.42 -11.71 12.69
C LEU A 342 4.88 -11.73 11.23
N SER A 343 6.09 -11.27 10.94
CA SER A 343 6.65 -11.34 9.59
C SER A 343 8.12 -11.76 9.62
N ARG A 344 8.67 -12.00 8.44
CA ARG A 344 10.09 -12.24 8.24
C ARG A 344 10.61 -11.34 7.15
N TYR A 345 11.84 -10.90 7.34
CA TYR A 345 12.59 -10.26 6.27
C TYR A 345 13.11 -11.33 5.30
N PRO A 346 12.88 -11.21 3.98
CA PRO A 346 13.41 -12.17 3.01
C PRO A 346 14.95 -12.12 2.98
N PRO A 347 15.62 -13.14 2.40
CA PRO A 347 17.06 -13.08 2.17
C PRO A 347 17.46 -11.78 1.47
N LEU A 348 18.53 -11.13 1.97
CA LEU A 348 18.97 -9.83 1.48
C LEU A 348 19.27 -9.84 -0.03
N TRP A 349 18.71 -8.88 -0.74
CA TRP A 349 19.00 -8.61 -2.15
C TRP A 349 18.97 -7.10 -2.42
N GLY A 350 19.38 -6.68 -3.62
CA GLY A 350 19.31 -5.28 -4.06
C GLY A 350 20.10 -4.30 -3.18
N THR A 351 19.52 -3.12 -2.95
CA THR A 351 20.11 -2.01 -2.19
C THR A 351 20.64 -2.46 -0.83
N MET A 352 19.80 -3.13 -0.04
CA MET A 352 20.14 -3.46 1.34
C MET A 352 21.23 -4.51 1.43
N LYS A 353 21.30 -5.46 0.48
CA LYS A 353 22.43 -6.40 0.39
C LYS A 353 23.75 -5.63 0.24
N TYR A 354 23.82 -4.75 -0.74
CA TYR A 354 25.03 -3.97 -1.01
C TYR A 354 25.43 -3.10 0.18
N LEU A 355 24.49 -2.33 0.74
CA LEU A 355 24.76 -1.43 1.86
C LEU A 355 25.19 -2.20 3.11
N SER A 356 24.61 -3.38 3.36
CA SER A 356 24.98 -4.21 4.51
C SER A 356 26.42 -4.70 4.49
N GLU A 357 26.98 -4.89 3.31
CA GLU A 357 28.37 -5.29 3.12
C GLU A 357 29.32 -4.09 3.11
N LYS A 358 28.87 -2.95 2.60
CA LYS A 358 29.72 -1.79 2.30
C LYS A 358 29.82 -0.80 3.45
N ILE A 359 28.70 -0.41 4.07
CA ILE A 359 28.69 0.60 5.13
C ILE A 359 29.68 0.22 6.26
N PRO A 360 29.64 -1.00 6.85
CA PRO A 360 30.56 -1.32 7.95
C PRO A 360 32.03 -1.37 7.52
N LYS A 361 32.32 -1.82 6.28
CA LYS A 361 33.68 -1.93 5.76
C LYS A 361 34.29 -0.56 5.50
N ASP A 362 33.56 0.31 4.82
CA ASP A 362 34.05 1.62 4.42
C ASP A 362 34.19 2.53 5.65
N THR A 363 33.21 2.50 6.56
CA THR A 363 33.30 3.21 7.85
C THR A 363 34.48 2.71 8.68
N SER A 364 34.68 1.40 8.83
CA SER A 364 35.83 0.85 9.57
C SER A 364 37.18 1.23 8.96
N SER A 365 37.28 1.29 7.63
CA SER A 365 38.51 1.66 6.94
C SER A 365 38.88 3.14 7.12
N LYS A 366 37.88 4.02 7.20
CA LYS A 366 38.04 5.48 7.28
C LYS A 366 38.11 6.02 8.71
N VAL A 367 37.52 5.32 9.69
CA VAL A 367 37.32 5.83 11.06
C VAL A 367 38.38 5.31 12.06
N ARG A 368 39.45 4.63 11.62
CA ARG A 368 40.47 4.00 12.49
C ARG A 368 41.14 4.94 13.52
N ILE A 369 41.04 6.26 13.37
CA ILE A 369 41.74 7.22 14.24
C ILE A 369 40.81 7.87 15.30
N ASN A 370 39.48 7.85 15.16
CA ASN A 370 38.57 8.65 16.02
C ASN A 370 37.29 7.95 16.51
N ARG A 371 37.17 6.62 16.35
CA ARG A 371 35.93 5.88 16.66
C ARG A 371 35.50 5.96 18.13
N ASP A 372 36.46 6.07 19.04
CA ASP A 372 36.22 5.92 20.48
C ASP A 372 35.90 7.25 21.19
N LEU A 373 35.79 8.37 20.46
CA LEU A 373 35.68 9.73 21.03
C LEU A 373 34.32 10.41 20.88
N TYR A 374 33.35 9.81 20.17
CA TYR A 374 32.07 10.46 19.85
C TYR A 374 30.88 9.60 20.27
N SER A 375 29.99 10.16 21.11
CA SER A 375 28.68 9.58 21.43
C SER A 375 27.76 9.60 20.21
N HIS A 376 26.73 8.74 20.19
CA HIS A 376 25.73 8.70 19.12
C HIS A 376 25.15 10.09 18.81
N GLU A 377 24.77 10.85 19.85
CA GLU A 377 24.25 12.22 19.72
C GLU A 377 25.25 13.15 19.01
N LYS A 378 26.53 13.10 19.39
CA LYS A 378 27.58 13.93 18.79
C LYS A 378 27.87 13.57 17.34
N ILE A 379 27.71 12.29 16.95
CA ILE A 379 27.80 11.86 15.55
C ILE A 379 26.63 12.43 14.74
N MET A 380 25.42 12.43 15.30
CA MET A 380 24.24 12.98 14.63
C MET A 380 24.32 14.51 14.49
N GLU A 381 24.79 15.21 15.52
CA GLU A 381 25.00 16.67 15.48
C GLU A 381 26.06 17.10 14.46
N THR A 382 27.09 16.28 14.26
CA THR A 382 28.19 16.58 13.33
C THR A 382 27.91 16.10 11.89
N ALA A 383 26.82 15.35 11.68
CA ALA A 383 26.45 14.85 10.36
C ALA A 383 26.10 16.01 9.40
N PRO A 384 26.67 16.03 8.18
CA PRO A 384 26.38 17.10 7.23
C PRO A 384 24.91 17.06 6.78
N THR A 385 24.36 18.21 6.42
CA THR A 385 23.03 18.29 5.83
C THR A 385 22.98 17.53 4.52
N LEU A 386 21.98 16.64 4.36
CA LEU A 386 21.77 15.94 3.10
C LEU A 386 21.32 16.91 2.00
N PRO A 387 21.76 16.73 0.76
CA PRO A 387 21.32 17.56 -0.36
C PRO A 387 19.83 17.37 -0.66
N ASP A 388 19.18 18.46 -1.06
CA ASP A 388 17.76 18.50 -1.38
C ASP A 388 17.52 18.28 -2.88
N PHE A 389 16.86 17.17 -3.26
CA PHE A 389 16.55 16.85 -4.66
C PHE A 389 15.04 16.82 -4.93
N ALA A 390 14.63 17.24 -6.12
CA ALA A 390 13.24 17.09 -6.55
C ALA A 390 12.85 15.61 -6.69
N LEU A 391 11.64 15.27 -6.27
CA LEU A 391 11.08 13.92 -6.36
C LEU A 391 10.77 13.59 -7.84
N ALA A 392 11.43 12.57 -8.39
CA ALA A 392 11.31 12.21 -9.79
C ALA A 392 10.08 11.33 -10.07
N LEU A 393 9.80 10.36 -9.20
CA LEU A 393 8.63 9.50 -9.37
C LEU A 393 7.35 10.23 -8.94
N LYS A 394 6.30 10.07 -9.74
CA LYS A 394 4.97 10.60 -9.45
C LYS A 394 3.95 9.47 -9.58
N PRO A 395 2.80 9.57 -8.89
CA PRO A 395 1.69 8.67 -9.15
C PRO A 395 1.35 8.62 -10.64
N ASP A 396 1.01 7.44 -11.17
CA ASP A 396 0.44 7.36 -12.50
C ASP A 396 -0.86 8.17 -12.56
N GLU A 397 -1.10 8.82 -13.69
CA GLU A 397 -2.33 9.56 -13.89
C GLU A 397 -3.49 8.56 -14.00
N TYR A 398 -4.23 8.40 -12.90
CA TYR A 398 -5.43 7.58 -12.85
C TYR A 398 -6.67 8.47 -12.73
N GLN A 399 -7.54 8.38 -13.72
CA GLN A 399 -8.83 9.04 -13.75
C GLN A 399 -9.93 8.01 -13.49
N LEU A 400 -10.95 8.39 -12.71
CA LEU A 400 -12.14 7.56 -12.55
C LEU A 400 -12.75 7.28 -13.93
N PRO A 401 -13.17 6.04 -14.22
CA PRO A 401 -13.76 5.71 -15.50
C PRO A 401 -15.08 6.47 -15.69
N PRO A 402 -15.51 6.69 -16.95
CA PRO A 402 -16.83 7.24 -17.21
C PRO A 402 -17.93 6.32 -16.65
N VAL A 403 -19.07 6.90 -16.30
CA VAL A 403 -20.24 6.13 -15.88
C VAL A 403 -20.67 5.19 -17.00
N ASP A 404 -20.98 3.94 -16.66
CA ASP A 404 -21.39 2.92 -17.63
C ASP A 404 -22.64 3.33 -18.42
N THR A 405 -22.68 2.98 -19.71
CA THR A 405 -23.77 3.38 -20.62
C THR A 405 -25.14 2.83 -20.22
N SER A 406 -25.21 1.77 -19.42
CA SER A 406 -26.48 1.26 -18.85
C SER A 406 -27.25 2.31 -18.04
N TRP A 407 -26.58 3.33 -17.52
CA TRP A 407 -27.22 4.46 -16.83
C TRP A 407 -27.93 5.44 -17.77
N ASN A 408 -27.62 5.44 -19.07
CA ASN A 408 -28.31 6.28 -20.04
C ASN A 408 -29.70 5.72 -20.39
N GLU A 409 -29.83 4.39 -20.43
CA GLU A 409 -31.11 3.69 -20.64
C GLU A 409 -32.07 3.94 -19.47
N GLU A 410 -31.54 4.02 -18.25
CA GLU A 410 -32.29 4.34 -17.03
C GLU A 410 -32.94 5.74 -17.10
N ASN A 411 -32.21 6.72 -17.64
CA ASN A 411 -32.72 8.09 -17.81
C ASN A 411 -33.81 8.17 -18.89
N MET A 412 -33.68 7.38 -19.97
CA MET A 412 -34.68 7.31 -21.04
C MET A 412 -36.00 6.66 -20.56
N ASN A 413 -35.92 5.64 -19.71
CA ASN A 413 -37.10 4.97 -19.15
C ASN A 413 -37.87 5.85 -18.14
N ARG A 414 -37.22 6.79 -17.45
CA ARG A 414 -37.91 7.81 -16.63
C ARG A 414 -38.58 8.92 -17.44
N GLY A 415 -38.21 9.09 -18.71
CA GLY A 415 -38.68 10.17 -19.58
C GLY A 415 -40.02 9.92 -20.29
N GLN A 416 -40.64 8.73 -20.16
CA GLN A 416 -41.95 8.46 -20.75
C GLN A 416 -43.07 8.55 -19.70
N PRO A 417 -43.86 9.64 -19.64
CA PRO A 417 -45.14 9.59 -18.97
C PRO A 417 -46.07 8.70 -19.81
N GLY A 418 -46.58 7.63 -19.21
CA GLY A 418 -47.42 6.64 -19.88
C GLY A 418 -48.59 7.29 -20.63
N SER A 419 -48.61 7.11 -21.95
CA SER A 419 -49.75 7.44 -22.79
C SER A 419 -50.85 6.38 -22.61
N ASN A 420 -51.52 6.39 -21.47
CA ASN A 420 -52.82 5.72 -21.33
C ASN A 420 -53.89 6.60 -21.98
N GLN A 421 -54.02 6.53 -23.31
CA GLN A 421 -55.26 6.96 -23.98
C GLN A 421 -56.30 5.85 -23.83
N LEU A 422 -57.13 5.96 -22.79
CA LEU A 422 -58.47 5.40 -22.77
C LEU A 422 -59.28 6.06 -23.91
N ARG A 423 -59.46 5.36 -25.03
CA ARG A 423 -60.54 5.68 -25.97
C ARG A 423 -61.76 4.87 -25.54
N GLY A 424 -62.66 5.56 -24.84
CA GLY A 424 -63.96 5.04 -24.47
C GLY A 424 -64.86 4.82 -25.68
N ASP A 425 -65.64 3.74 -25.60
CA ASP A 425 -66.79 3.47 -26.43
C ASP A 425 -67.76 4.65 -26.44
N ARG A 426 -68.27 4.98 -27.64
CA ARG A 426 -69.55 5.66 -27.79
C ARG A 426 -70.44 4.87 -28.74
N ARG A 427 -71.66 4.68 -28.23
CA ARG A 427 -72.87 4.16 -28.87
C ARG A 427 -73.18 4.82 -30.20
#